data_AF-A0A1G3ZKC3-F1
#
_entry.id   AF-A0A1G3ZKC3-F1
#
_cell.length_a   1.000
_cell.length_b   1.000
_cell.length_c   1.000
_cell.angle_alpha   90.00
_cell.angle_beta   90.00
_cell.angle_gamma   90.00
#
_symmetry.space_group_name_H-M   'P 1'
#
loop_
_entity.id
_entity.type
_entity.pdbx_description
1 polymer ?
#
loop_
_entity_poly.entity_id
_entity_poly.type
_entity_poly.pdbx_seq_one_letter_code
_entity_poly.pdbx_strand_id
1 'polypeptide(L)'
;MKFIGWPKIPRLENEKYLITEKIDGTNAAIIIDEEGNFGCQSRKRLLTPEDDNFGFAAWAYENKEALMSLGSGHHFGEWWGKGIQRGYDLPEKRFSLFNTRKWNNENPNLPACCHVVPIIEGPVDEALKELTTNGSKAAPGYMKAEGIIIFSYLAQALYKVIIDK
;
A
#
# COMPACT_ATOMS: atom_id res chain seq x y z
N MET A 1 -35.63 16.35 26.88
CA MET A 1 -35.17 16.34 25.47
C MET A 1 -33.79 16.98 25.42
N LYS A 2 -32.83 16.43 24.67
CA LYS A 2 -31.47 16.98 24.54
C LYS A 2 -31.29 17.52 23.12
N PHE A 3 -30.91 18.80 23.01
CA PHE A 3 -30.54 19.37 21.72
C PHE A 3 -29.27 18.68 21.20
N ILE A 4 -29.31 18.25 19.95
CA ILE A 4 -28.14 17.75 19.21
C ILE A 4 -28.05 18.62 17.97
N GLY A 5 -27.00 19.43 17.88
CA GLY A 5 -26.76 20.29 16.72
C GLY A 5 -26.36 19.46 15.51
N TRP A 6 -26.84 19.86 14.33
CA TRP A 6 -26.38 19.27 13.08
C TRP A 6 -24.89 19.59 12.87
N PRO A 7 -24.05 18.61 12.45
CA PRO A 7 -22.63 18.84 12.24
C PRO A 7 -22.36 19.79 11.07
N LYS A 8 -21.20 20.45 11.08
CA LYS A 8 -20.76 21.27 9.95
C LYS A 8 -20.48 20.38 8.74
N ILE A 9 -20.94 20.81 7.57
CA ILE A 9 -20.66 20.14 6.29
C ILE A 9 -19.44 20.84 5.67
N PRO A 10 -18.33 20.13 5.40
CA PRO A 10 -17.18 20.72 4.74
C PRO A 10 -17.50 21.02 3.28
N ARG A 11 -16.83 22.02 2.71
CA ARG A 11 -16.98 22.36 1.30
C ARG A 11 -16.06 21.51 0.44
N LEU A 12 -16.53 21.07 -0.73
CA LEU A 12 -15.79 20.16 -1.61
C LEU A 12 -14.51 20.79 -2.14
N GLU A 13 -14.47 22.11 -2.36
CA GLU A 13 -13.29 22.84 -2.81
C GLU A 13 -12.12 22.81 -1.82
N ASN A 14 -12.36 22.42 -0.56
CA ASN A 14 -11.31 22.22 0.44
C ASN A 14 -10.75 20.79 0.43
N GLU A 15 -11.31 19.90 -0.39
CA GLU A 15 -10.86 18.53 -0.50
C GLU A 15 -9.45 18.48 -1.09
N LYS A 16 -8.65 17.56 -0.54
CA LYS A 16 -7.35 17.23 -1.07
C LYS A 16 -7.32 15.73 -1.31
N TYR A 17 -6.53 15.34 -2.30
CA TYR A 17 -6.33 13.95 -2.63
C TYR A 17 -4.85 13.62 -2.56
N LEU A 18 -4.53 12.50 -1.93
CA LEU A 18 -3.26 11.82 -2.10
C LEU A 18 -3.49 10.65 -3.03
N ILE A 19 -2.78 10.61 -4.16
CA ILE A 19 -2.93 9.58 -5.17
C ILE A 19 -1.69 8.70 -5.17
N THR A 20 -1.88 7.38 -5.11
CA THR A 20 -0.80 6.41 -5.27
C THR A 20 -1.12 5.44 -6.38
N GLU A 21 -0.08 4.84 -6.97
CA GLU A 21 -0.29 3.72 -7.89
C GLU A 21 -0.99 2.57 -7.14
N LYS A 22 -2.02 2.00 -7.76
CA LYS A 22 -2.60 0.74 -7.34
C LYS A 22 -1.75 -0.38 -7.93
N ILE A 23 -1.07 -1.10 -7.05
CA ILE A 23 -0.29 -2.27 -7.41
C ILE A 23 -1.19 -3.52 -7.34
N ASP A 24 -1.12 -4.36 -8.36
CA ASP A 24 -1.89 -5.59 -8.47
C ASP A 24 -1.09 -6.77 -7.90
N GLY A 25 -1.33 -7.06 -6.63
CA GLY A 25 -0.75 -8.21 -5.95
C GLY A 25 -1.76 -8.84 -5.00
N THR A 26 -1.31 -9.12 -3.80
CA THR A 26 -2.16 -9.49 -2.68
C THR A 26 -1.88 -8.61 -1.49
N ASN A 27 -2.96 -8.18 -0.82
CA ASN A 27 -2.82 -7.46 0.43
C ASN A 27 -2.10 -8.32 1.48
N ALA A 28 -1.16 -7.69 2.17
CA ALA A 28 -0.38 -8.28 3.24
C ALA A 28 -0.10 -7.23 4.34
N ALA A 29 0.20 -7.70 5.56
CA ALA A 29 0.67 -6.81 6.62
C ALA A 29 1.66 -7.50 7.55
N ILE A 30 2.61 -6.70 8.03
CA ILE A 30 3.47 -7.02 9.16
C ILE A 30 2.79 -6.52 10.45
N ILE A 31 2.74 -7.36 11.47
CA ILE A 31 2.16 -7.06 12.77
C ILE A 31 3.29 -7.10 13.79
N ILE A 32 3.45 -6.01 14.53
CA ILE A 32 4.33 -5.95 15.69
C ILE A 32 3.45 -5.50 16.85
N ASP A 33 3.22 -6.35 17.84
CA ASP A 33 2.42 -5.95 19.00
C ASP A 33 3.24 -5.11 20.00
N GLU A 34 2.60 -4.68 21.08
CA GLU A 34 3.23 -3.84 22.11
C GLU A 34 4.31 -4.58 22.91
N GLU A 35 4.30 -5.92 22.90
CA GLU A 35 5.29 -6.78 23.55
C GLU A 35 6.49 -7.09 22.62
N GLY A 36 6.41 -6.70 21.34
CA GLY A 36 7.42 -6.95 20.33
C GLY A 36 7.29 -8.30 19.64
N ASN A 37 6.15 -8.98 19.77
CA ASN A 37 5.88 -10.20 19.01
C ASN A 37 5.64 -9.86 17.54
N PHE A 38 6.16 -10.72 16.66
CA PHE A 38 6.12 -10.53 15.21
C PHE A 38 5.12 -11.49 14.58
N GLY A 39 4.21 -10.95 13.78
CA GLY A 39 3.21 -11.70 13.03
C GLY A 39 3.03 -11.18 11.62
N CYS A 40 2.37 -11.99 10.79
CA CYS A 40 2.03 -11.67 9.42
C CYS A 40 0.54 -11.92 9.18
N GLN A 41 -0.07 -11.17 8.27
CA GLN A 41 -1.42 -11.46 7.81
C GLN A 41 -1.62 -11.16 6.33
N SER A 42 -2.65 -11.80 5.78
CA SER A 42 -3.29 -11.40 4.53
C SER A 42 -4.48 -10.48 4.81
N ARG A 43 -5.28 -10.20 3.78
CA ARG A 43 -6.59 -9.55 3.94
C ARG A 43 -7.57 -10.34 4.83
N LYS A 44 -7.46 -11.67 4.85
CA LYS A 44 -8.53 -12.55 5.38
C LYS A 44 -8.13 -13.33 6.63
N ARG A 45 -6.83 -13.51 6.88
CA ARG A 45 -6.31 -14.38 7.95
C ARG A 45 -4.87 -14.04 8.34
N LEU A 46 -4.48 -14.43 9.54
CA LEU A 46 -3.08 -14.52 9.96
C LEU A 46 -2.35 -15.57 9.11
N LEU A 47 -1.04 -15.38 8.94
CA LEU A 47 -0.19 -16.26 8.15
C LEU A 47 0.96 -16.79 9.01
N THR A 48 1.38 -18.01 8.74
CA THR A 48 2.63 -18.59 9.23
C THR A 48 3.46 -19.07 8.03
N PRO A 49 4.76 -19.35 8.19
CA PRO A 49 5.56 -19.95 7.11
C PRO A 49 4.97 -21.27 6.58
N GLU A 50 4.26 -22.03 7.41
CA GLU A 50 3.59 -23.29 7.05
C GLU A 50 2.23 -23.09 6.37
N ASP A 51 1.51 -22.01 6.73
CA ASP A 51 0.22 -21.63 6.16
C ASP A 51 0.27 -20.21 5.57
N ASP A 52 1.00 -20.12 4.45
CA ASP A 52 1.44 -18.88 3.82
C ASP A 52 0.46 -18.37 2.72
N ASN A 53 0.68 -17.16 2.24
CA ASN A 53 0.10 -16.57 1.04
C ASN A 53 1.21 -16.08 0.09
N PHE A 54 1.56 -16.90 -0.92
CA PHE A 54 2.61 -16.63 -1.92
C PHE A 54 4.02 -16.43 -1.37
N GLY A 55 4.36 -17.02 -0.22
CA GLY A 55 5.67 -16.92 0.42
C GLY A 55 5.90 -15.61 1.16
N PHE A 56 4.83 -14.85 1.46
CA PHE A 56 4.94 -13.60 2.21
C PHE A 56 5.40 -13.82 3.65
N ALA A 57 4.83 -14.81 4.35
CA ALA A 57 5.18 -15.04 5.75
C ALA A 57 6.61 -15.58 5.85
N ALA A 58 6.99 -16.56 5.02
CA ALA A 58 8.37 -17.03 4.92
C ALA A 58 9.36 -15.88 4.69
N TRP A 59 9.12 -15.04 3.68
CA TRP A 59 9.96 -13.86 3.41
C TRP A 59 10.01 -12.89 4.61
N ALA A 60 8.88 -12.62 5.25
CA ALA A 60 8.82 -11.72 6.38
C ALA A 60 9.59 -12.24 7.60
N TYR A 61 9.50 -13.55 7.91
CA TYR A 61 10.26 -14.15 9.00
C TYR A 61 11.77 -14.21 8.70
N GLU A 62 12.16 -14.43 7.44
CA GLU A 62 13.56 -14.32 6.99
C GLU A 62 14.11 -12.89 7.15
N ASN A 63 13.27 -11.87 6.97
CA ASN A 63 13.63 -10.46 7.07
C ASN A 63 13.25 -9.82 8.43
N LYS A 64 12.87 -10.63 9.42
CA LYS A 64 12.28 -10.17 10.69
C LYS A 64 13.10 -9.08 11.36
N GLU A 65 14.41 -9.27 11.48
CA GLU A 65 15.30 -8.32 12.15
C GLU A 65 15.18 -6.90 11.56
N ALA A 66 15.24 -6.77 10.24
CA ALA A 66 15.07 -5.49 9.55
C ALA A 66 13.63 -4.97 9.69
N LEU A 67 12.63 -5.85 9.61
CA LEU A 67 11.22 -5.47 9.70
C LEU A 67 10.79 -5.00 11.09
N MET A 68 11.51 -5.36 12.16
CA MET A 68 11.23 -4.85 13.51
C MET A 68 11.37 -3.32 13.60
N SER A 69 12.13 -2.67 12.71
CA SER A 69 12.24 -1.20 12.68
C SER A 69 10.91 -0.50 12.37
N LEU A 70 9.92 -1.22 11.83
CA LEU A 70 8.59 -0.67 11.57
C LEU A 70 7.88 -0.18 12.86
N GLY A 71 8.30 -0.71 14.01
CA GLY A 71 7.74 -0.43 15.32
C GLY A 71 6.38 -1.10 15.53
N SER A 72 5.78 -0.93 16.71
CA SER A 72 4.48 -1.52 17.01
C SER A 72 3.38 -1.02 16.07
N GLY A 73 2.41 -1.89 15.79
CA GLY A 73 1.26 -1.64 14.93
C GLY A 73 1.10 -2.66 13.80
N HIS A 74 0.10 -2.38 12.95
CA HIS A 74 -0.15 -3.12 11.72
C HIS A 74 0.33 -2.30 10.51
N HIS A 75 1.33 -2.82 9.81
CA HIS A 75 1.93 -2.15 8.66
C HIS A 75 1.45 -2.82 7.38
N PHE A 76 0.36 -2.27 6.84
CA PHE A 76 -0.26 -2.78 5.63
C PHE A 76 0.50 -2.36 4.37
N GLY A 77 0.56 -3.29 3.42
CA GLY A 77 1.12 -3.08 2.10
C GLY A 77 0.61 -4.10 1.08
N GLU A 78 1.18 -4.04 -0.11
CA GLU A 78 0.95 -5.01 -1.18
C GLU A 78 2.15 -5.95 -1.26
N TRP A 79 1.87 -7.25 -1.30
CA TRP A 79 2.83 -8.28 -1.68
C TRP A 79 2.61 -8.62 -3.16
N TRP A 80 3.61 -8.36 -4.01
CA TRP A 80 3.45 -8.35 -5.46
C TRP A 80 4.74 -8.76 -6.19
N GLY A 81 4.66 -8.91 -7.52
CA GLY A 81 5.80 -9.33 -8.35
C GLY A 81 5.71 -10.80 -8.76
N LYS A 82 6.85 -11.46 -8.94
CA LYS A 82 6.96 -12.79 -9.55
C LYS A 82 5.94 -13.80 -9.02
N GLY A 83 5.10 -14.30 -9.93
CA GLY A 83 4.11 -15.34 -9.64
C GLY A 83 2.88 -14.86 -8.87
N ILE A 84 2.64 -13.54 -8.79
CA ILE A 84 1.47 -12.93 -8.15
C ILE A 84 0.80 -11.98 -9.13
N GLN A 85 -0.45 -12.28 -9.51
CA GLN A 85 -1.29 -11.45 -10.39
C GLN A 85 -0.56 -10.98 -11.65
N ARG A 86 -0.45 -9.67 -11.89
CA ARG A 86 0.22 -9.08 -13.05
C ARG A 86 1.68 -9.45 -13.16
N GLY A 87 2.35 -9.85 -12.07
CA GLY A 87 3.76 -10.22 -12.04
C GLY A 87 4.73 -9.05 -12.25
N TYR A 88 4.32 -8.02 -12.99
CA TYR A 88 5.07 -6.80 -13.30
C TYR A 88 6.42 -7.05 -14.00
N ASP A 89 6.56 -8.20 -14.68
CA ASP A 89 7.81 -8.69 -15.28
C ASP A 89 9.01 -8.73 -14.31
N LEU A 90 8.73 -8.78 -13.00
CA LEU A 90 9.76 -8.81 -11.98
C LEU A 90 10.28 -10.24 -11.77
N PRO A 91 11.62 -10.43 -11.65
CA PRO A 91 12.20 -11.71 -11.29
C PRO A 91 12.06 -12.05 -9.80
N GLU A 92 11.64 -11.09 -8.96
CA GLU A 92 11.43 -11.21 -7.52
C GLU A 92 10.03 -10.78 -7.08
N LYS A 93 9.72 -11.01 -5.79
CA LYS A 93 8.54 -10.45 -5.11
C LYS A 93 8.98 -9.28 -4.23
N ARG A 94 8.08 -8.32 -4.05
CA ARG A 94 8.31 -7.09 -3.29
C ARG A 94 7.15 -6.84 -2.33
N PHE A 95 7.46 -6.21 -1.20
CA PHE A 95 6.46 -5.70 -0.27
C PHE A 95 6.46 -4.17 -0.31
N SER A 96 5.34 -3.56 -0.71
CA SER A 96 5.19 -2.10 -0.82
C SER A 96 4.19 -1.58 0.21
N LEU A 97 4.66 -0.80 1.18
CA LEU A 97 3.85 -0.21 2.24
C LEU A 97 2.90 0.86 1.70
N PHE A 98 1.69 0.94 2.26
CA PHE A 98 0.65 1.87 1.80
C PHE A 98 0.72 3.27 2.42
N ASN A 99 1.19 3.39 3.66
CA ASN A 99 1.17 4.66 4.38
C ASN A 99 2.37 5.54 3.97
N THR A 100 2.25 6.22 2.83
CA THR A 100 3.31 7.09 2.26
C THR A 100 3.64 8.30 3.13
N ARG A 101 2.71 8.73 3.99
CA ARG A 101 2.97 9.81 4.96
C ARG A 101 3.94 9.35 6.05
N LYS A 102 3.82 8.11 6.51
CA LYS A 102 4.74 7.51 7.49
C LYS A 102 6.01 7.03 6.81
N TRP A 103 5.89 6.33 5.69
CA TRP A 103 6.99 5.62 5.03
C TRP A 103 7.40 6.37 3.77
N ASN A 104 8.65 6.83 3.75
CA ASN A 104 9.27 7.52 2.64
C ASN A 104 10.80 7.52 2.85
N ASN A 105 11.55 8.05 1.88
CA ASN A 105 13.01 8.07 1.91
C ASN A 105 13.61 8.90 3.06
N GLU A 106 12.82 9.77 3.70
CA GLU A 106 13.26 10.57 4.84
C GLU A 106 13.04 9.84 6.17
N ASN A 107 12.27 8.75 6.20
CA ASN A 107 12.05 7.97 7.40
C ASN A 107 13.19 6.94 7.58
N PRO A 108 14.09 7.12 8.56
CA PRO A 108 15.22 6.22 8.77
C PRO A 108 14.80 4.82 9.23
N ASN A 109 13.55 4.64 9.67
CA ASN A 109 13.01 3.37 10.12
C ASN A 109 12.37 2.55 9.00
N LEU A 110 12.31 3.06 7.76
CA LEU A 110 11.86 2.28 6.61
C LEU A 110 12.84 1.12 6.36
N PRO A 111 12.41 -0.16 6.49
CA PRO A 111 13.30 -1.29 6.24
C PRO A 111 13.75 -1.30 4.78
N ALA A 112 15.04 -1.57 4.52
CA ALA A 112 15.58 -1.62 3.16
C ALA A 112 14.95 -2.72 2.28
N CYS A 113 14.38 -3.76 2.89
CA CYS A 113 13.65 -4.82 2.20
C CYS A 113 12.21 -4.43 1.84
N CYS A 114 11.71 -3.28 2.33
CA CYS A 114 10.40 -2.74 1.99
C CYS A 114 10.50 -1.66 0.92
N HIS A 115 9.48 -1.59 0.10
CA HIS A 115 9.19 -0.47 -0.78
C HIS A 115 8.01 0.33 -0.22
N VAL A 116 7.69 1.44 -0.86
CA VAL A 116 6.48 2.24 -0.60
C VAL A 116 5.73 2.39 -1.93
N VAL A 117 4.41 2.33 -1.91
CA VAL A 117 3.62 2.58 -3.12
C VAL A 117 3.95 3.96 -3.70
N PRO A 118 4.18 4.10 -5.01
CA PRO A 118 4.53 5.39 -5.62
C PRO A 118 3.40 6.40 -5.47
N ILE A 119 3.75 7.62 -5.06
CA ILE A 119 2.84 8.78 -5.15
C ILE A 119 2.79 9.23 -6.61
N ILE A 120 1.60 9.59 -7.07
CA ILE A 120 1.38 10.17 -8.40
C ILE A 120 0.84 11.59 -8.20
N GLU A 121 1.63 12.57 -8.60
CA GLU A 121 1.28 13.98 -8.49
C GLU A 121 0.20 14.38 -9.51
N GLY A 122 -0.60 15.37 -9.14
CA GLY A 122 -1.62 15.96 -10.00
C GLY A 122 -3.05 15.45 -9.74
N PRO A 123 -4.03 15.97 -10.51
CA PRO A 123 -5.42 15.53 -10.42
C PRO A 123 -5.60 14.09 -10.92
N VAL A 124 -6.74 13.48 -10.58
CA VAL A 124 -7.09 12.09 -10.92
C VAL A 124 -6.89 11.75 -12.40
N ASP A 125 -7.37 12.61 -13.30
CA ASP A 125 -7.28 12.36 -14.75
C ASP A 125 -5.84 12.39 -15.27
N GLU A 126 -5.00 13.28 -14.72
CA GLU A 126 -3.57 13.34 -15.05
C GLU A 126 -2.82 12.15 -14.48
N ALA A 127 -3.15 11.71 -13.27
CA ALA A 127 -2.57 10.52 -12.67
C ALA A 127 -2.89 9.24 -13.47
N LEU A 128 -4.12 9.12 -13.99
CA LEU A 128 -4.50 8.03 -14.89
C LEU A 128 -3.78 8.13 -16.23
N LYS A 129 -3.68 9.34 -16.79
CA LYS A 129 -2.94 9.59 -18.04
C LYS A 129 -1.46 9.23 -17.91
N GLU A 130 -0.84 9.56 -16.77
CA GLU A 130 0.54 9.22 -16.45
C GLU A 130 0.74 7.70 -16.52
N LEU A 131 -0.08 6.91 -15.82
CA LEU A 131 0.05 5.46 -15.81
C LEU A 131 -0.27 4.80 -17.16
N THR A 132 -1.24 5.33 -17.91
CA THR A 132 -1.59 4.81 -19.24
C THR A 132 -0.55 5.14 -20.30
N THR A 133 0.15 6.28 -20.16
CA THR A 133 1.18 6.71 -21.11
C THR A 133 2.55 6.11 -20.80
N ASN A 134 2.92 6.08 -19.52
CA ASN A 134 4.27 5.75 -19.07
C ASN A 134 4.38 4.40 -18.36
N GLY A 135 3.26 3.72 -18.12
CA GLY A 135 3.23 2.44 -17.40
C GLY A 135 3.35 2.60 -15.89
N SER A 136 3.72 1.51 -15.22
CA SER A 136 3.89 1.43 -13.78
C SER A 136 5.08 2.27 -13.30
N LYS A 137 4.87 3.10 -12.28
CA LYS A 137 5.96 3.74 -11.54
C LYS A 137 6.64 2.77 -10.58
N ALA A 138 5.88 1.81 -10.04
CA ALA A 138 6.42 0.79 -9.13
C ALA A 138 7.36 -0.20 -9.84
N ALA A 139 7.09 -0.49 -11.12
CA ALA A 139 7.92 -1.33 -11.98
C ALA A 139 8.19 -0.63 -13.32
N PRO A 140 9.26 0.18 -13.41
CA PRO A 140 9.63 0.87 -14.64
C PRO A 140 9.75 -0.08 -15.84
N GLY A 141 9.10 0.28 -16.95
CA GLY A 141 9.05 -0.53 -18.17
C GLY A 141 7.83 -1.46 -18.27
N TYR A 142 7.08 -1.66 -17.18
CA TYR A 142 5.84 -2.44 -17.22
C TYR A 142 4.64 -1.57 -17.62
N MET A 143 4.14 -1.75 -18.85
CA MET A 143 3.15 -0.85 -19.45
C MET A 143 1.69 -1.06 -19.02
N LYS A 144 1.39 -2.09 -18.23
CA LYS A 144 0.03 -2.48 -17.87
C LYS A 144 -0.29 -2.20 -16.40
N ALA A 145 -0.06 -0.95 -15.96
CA ALA A 145 -0.39 -0.53 -14.60
C ALA A 145 -1.89 -0.77 -14.31
N GLU A 146 -2.23 -1.22 -13.10
CA GLU A 146 -3.60 -1.59 -12.74
C GLU A 146 -4.51 -0.36 -12.58
N GLY A 147 -3.96 0.70 -11.98
CA GLY A 147 -4.70 1.94 -11.76
C GLY A 147 -4.17 2.73 -10.58
N ILE A 148 -5.07 3.45 -9.91
CA ILE A 148 -4.73 4.35 -8.81
C ILE A 148 -5.59 4.11 -7.56
N ILE A 149 -5.01 4.42 -6.41
CA ILE A 149 -5.71 4.60 -5.14
C ILE A 149 -5.74 6.08 -4.81
N ILE A 150 -6.90 6.57 -4.35
CA ILE A 150 -7.13 7.97 -4.01
C ILE A 150 -7.53 8.03 -2.54
N PHE A 151 -6.73 8.67 -1.71
CA PHE A 151 -7.07 9.00 -0.33
C PHE A 151 -7.67 10.41 -0.26
N SER A 152 -8.93 10.50 0.16
CA SER A 152 -9.65 11.75 0.42
C SER A 152 -9.40 12.21 1.85
N TYR A 153 -8.87 13.43 2.01
CA TYR A 153 -8.54 13.97 3.33
C TYR A 153 -9.79 14.36 4.12
N LEU A 154 -10.83 14.91 3.47
CA LEU A 154 -12.05 15.27 4.19
C LEU A 154 -12.91 14.05 4.53
N ALA A 155 -13.04 13.09 3.62
CA ALA A 155 -13.85 11.89 3.86
C ALA A 155 -13.13 10.81 4.67
N GLN A 156 -11.80 10.90 4.83
CA GLN A 156 -10.97 9.85 5.44
C GLN A 156 -11.23 8.48 4.80
N ALA A 157 -11.39 8.47 3.47
CA ALA A 157 -11.80 7.32 2.70
C ALA A 157 -10.85 7.06 1.52
N LEU A 158 -10.75 5.78 1.14
CA LEU A 158 -9.98 5.33 -0.01
C LEU A 158 -10.93 4.97 -1.16
N TYR A 159 -10.60 5.46 -2.34
CA TYR A 159 -11.23 5.08 -3.60
C TYR A 159 -10.20 4.43 -4.51
N LYS A 160 -10.67 3.62 -5.46
CA LYS A 160 -9.81 3.05 -6.50
C LYS A 160 -10.38 3.33 -7.88
N VAL A 161 -9.50 3.59 -8.84
CA VAL A 161 -9.84 3.61 -10.26
C VAL A 161 -8.97 2.57 -10.93
N ILE A 162 -9.59 1.67 -11.70
CA ILE A 162 -8.93 0.60 -12.44
C ILE A 162 -8.91 1.01 -13.92
N ILE A 163 -7.74 0.93 -14.55
CA ILE A 163 -7.53 1.34 -15.95
C ILE A 163 -8.12 0.29 -16.90
N ASP A 164 -7.74 -0.97 -16.72
CA ASP A 164 -8.15 -2.11 -17.54
C ASP A 164 -8.96 -3.11 -16.71
N LYS A 165 -10.30 -3.00 -16.80
CA LYS A 165 -11.23 -3.95 -16.16
C LYS A 165 -11.21 -5.32 -16.81
#